data_AF-A0A7W0Y259-F1
#
_entry.id   AF-A0A7W0Y259-F1
#
_cell.length_a   1.000
_cell.length_b   1.000
_cell.length_c   1.000
_cell.angle_alpha   90.00
_cell.angle_beta   90.00
_cell.angle_gamma   90.00
#
_symmetry.space_group_name_H-M   'P 1'
#
loop_
_entity.id
_entity.type
_entity.pdbx_description
1 polymer ?
#
loop_
_entity_poly.entity_id
_entity_poly.type
_entity_poly.pdbx_seq_one_letter_code
_entity_poly.pdbx_strand_id
1 'polypeptide(L)' 'MATDEPSTIAFTGDRPTAEIVKLMLEARGITAEMIGEHPVEGGTLATAIIVPSEQLEDARALVADFESGAAARKS' A
#
# COMPACT_ATOMS: atom_id res chain seq x y z
N MET A 1 8.55 12.63 23.78
CA MET A 1 7.29 11.96 23.38
C MET A 1 7.39 11.76 21.89
N ALA A 2 7.46 10.52 21.42
CA ALA A 2 7.29 10.25 20.00
C ALA A 2 5.81 10.55 19.70
N THR A 3 5.54 11.58 18.91
CA THR A 3 4.25 11.72 18.25
C THR A 3 4.20 10.56 17.25
N ASP A 4 3.47 9.49 17.58
CA ASP A 4 3.01 8.52 16.59
C ASP A 4 2.18 9.32 15.57
N GLU A 5 2.79 9.67 14.45
CA GLU A 5 2.08 10.31 13.35
C GLU A 5 1.03 9.33 12.82
N PRO A 6 -0.20 9.81 12.52
CA PRO A 6 -1.29 8.94 12.12
C PRO A 6 -0.91 8.24 10.81
N SER A 7 -0.73 6.93 10.90
CA SER A 7 -0.45 6.06 9.76
C SER A 7 -1.76 5.45 9.26
N THR A 8 -1.91 5.31 7.95
CA THR A 8 -3.16 4.90 7.32
C THR A 8 -2.93 3.98 6.13
N ILE A 9 -3.92 3.16 5.81
CA ILE A 9 -3.81 2.10 4.80
C ILE A 9 -3.88 2.72 3.40
N ALA A 10 -2.82 2.52 2.63
CA ALA A 10 -2.75 2.91 1.23
C ALA A 10 -3.12 1.77 0.26
N PHE A 11 -2.88 0.51 0.65
CA PHE A 11 -3.13 -0.64 -0.21
C PHE A 11 -3.40 -1.92 0.61
N THR A 12 -4.19 -2.85 0.06
CA THR A 12 -4.38 -4.21 0.59
C THR A 12 -4.36 -5.23 -0.54
N GLY A 13 -3.59 -6.31 -0.41
CA GLY A 13 -3.53 -7.36 -1.43
C GLY A 13 -2.81 -8.63 -0.96
N ASP A 14 -2.48 -9.50 -1.90
CA ASP A 14 -1.59 -10.64 -1.62
C ASP A 14 -0.18 -10.14 -1.27
N ARG A 15 0.57 -10.97 -0.54
CA ARG A 15 1.91 -10.60 -0.04
C ARG A 15 2.88 -10.20 -1.17
N PRO A 16 3.05 -10.98 -2.26
CA PRO A 16 3.90 -10.58 -3.38
C PRO A 16 3.55 -9.22 -3.96
N THR A 17 2.25 -8.93 -4.17
CA THR A 17 1.82 -7.63 -4.68
C THR A 17 2.11 -6.51 -3.69
N ALA A 18 1.85 -6.72 -2.40
CA ALA A 18 2.14 -5.75 -1.35
C ALA A 18 3.65 -5.44 -1.24
N GLU A 19 4.52 -6.44 -1.40
CA GLU A 19 5.97 -6.26 -1.43
C GLU A 19 6.41 -5.36 -2.60
N ILE A 20 5.82 -5.54 -3.79
CA ILE A 20 6.09 -4.69 -4.96
C ILE A 20 5.61 -3.25 -4.71
N VAL A 21 4.39 -3.09 -4.16
CA VAL A 21 3.82 -1.78 -3.85
C VAL A 21 4.69 -1.05 -2.82
N LYS A 22 5.12 -1.72 -1.75
CA LYS A 22 6.05 -1.15 -0.75
C LYS A 22 7.32 -0.62 -1.40
N LEU A 23 7.98 -1.45 -2.21
CA LEU A 23 9.22 -1.06 -2.89
C LEU A 23 9.03 0.15 -3.82
N MET A 24 7.89 0.22 -4.51
CA MET A 24 7.57 1.34 -5.40
C MET A 24 7.35 2.64 -4.64
N LEU A 25 6.62 2.58 -3.52
CA LEU A 25 6.40 3.74 -2.65
C LEU A 25 7.73 4.23 -2.05
N GLU A 26 8.53 3.31 -1.51
CA GLU A 26 9.85 3.62 -0.94
C GLU A 26 10.80 4.23 -2.01
N ALA A 27 10.78 3.73 -3.24
CA ALA A 27 11.56 4.28 -4.35
C ALA A 27 11.16 5.72 -4.73
N ARG A 28 9.94 6.15 -4.37
CA ARG A 28 9.46 7.53 -4.54
C ARG A 28 9.65 8.39 -3.29
N GLY A 29 10.32 7.86 -2.27
CA GLY A 29 10.56 8.56 -1.01
C GLY A 29 9.36 8.51 -0.06
N ILE A 30 8.37 7.66 -0.34
CA ILE A 30 7.22 7.47 0.55
C ILE A 30 7.55 6.42 1.59
N THR A 31 7.44 6.76 2.87
CA THR A 31 7.60 5.81 3.96
C THR A 31 6.43 4.83 3.93
N ALA A 32 6.71 3.53 3.81
CA ALA A 32 5.70 2.50 3.75
C ALA A 32 6.05 1.31 4.64
N GLU A 33 5.10 0.87 5.46
CA GLU A 33 5.21 -0.31 6.31
C GLU A 33 4.25 -1.40 5.83
N MET A 34 4.67 -2.66 5.93
CA MET A 34 3.87 -3.81 5.55
C MET A 34 3.34 -4.51 6.79
N ILE A 35 2.01 -4.64 6.88
CA ILE A 35 1.33 -5.36 7.95
C ILE A 35 0.68 -6.61 7.37
N GLY A 36 1.12 -7.77 7.86
CA GLY A 36 0.50 -9.05 7.54
C GLY A 36 -0.84 -9.22 8.24
N GLU A 37 -1.66 -10.15 7.74
CA GLU A 37 -2.91 -10.59 8.39
C GLU A 37 -3.91 -9.45 8.65
N HIS A 38 -4.02 -8.52 7.71
CA HIS A 38 -5.01 -7.45 7.75
C HIS A 38 -6.38 -7.97 7.31
N PRO A 39 -7.43 -7.84 8.14
CA PRO A 39 -8.76 -8.28 7.76
C PRO A 39 -9.32 -7.38 6.66
N VAL A 40 -9.68 -7.98 5.53
CA VAL A 40 -10.40 -7.28 4.44
C VAL A 40 -11.85 -7.78 4.36
N GLU A 41 -12.67 -7.04 3.63
CA GLU A 41 -14.08 -7.37 3.42
C GLU A 41 -14.23 -8.81 2.89
N GLY A 42 -15.13 -9.59 3.51
CA GLY A 42 -15.29 -11.01 3.22
C GLY A 42 -14.45 -11.96 4.09
N GLY A 43 -13.74 -11.46 5.11
CA GLY A 43 -13.09 -12.28 6.13
C GLY A 43 -11.79 -12.97 5.67
N THR A 44 -11.28 -12.58 4.51
CA THR A 44 -9.96 -13.03 4.02
C THR A 44 -8.87 -12.17 4.68
N LEU A 45 -7.76 -12.80 5.03
CA LEU A 45 -6.57 -12.10 5.51
C LEU A 45 -5.73 -11.65 4.31
N ALA A 46 -5.48 -10.35 4.22
CA ALA A 46 -4.61 -9.74 3.22
C ALA A 46 -3.35 -9.16 3.86
N THR A 47 -2.39 -8.77 3.04
CA THR A 47 -1.27 -7.94 3.46
C THR A 47 -1.63 -6.48 3.17
N ALA A 48 -1.53 -5.61 4.18
CA ALA A 48 -1.78 -4.19 4.06
C ALA A 48 -0.48 -3.39 4.00
N ILE A 49 -0.49 -2.30 3.24
CA ILE A 49 0.57 -1.29 3.23
C ILE A 49 0.05 -0.04 3.91
N ILE A 50 0.79 0.43 4.91
CA ILE A 50 0.47 1.60 5.70
C ILE A 50 1.50 2.68 5.41
N VAL A 51 1.04 3.92 5.23
CA VAL A 51 1.86 5.11 4.98
C VAL A 51 1.47 6.24 5.94
N PRO A 52 2.33 7.24 6.17
CA PRO A 52 1.96 8.47 6.85
C PRO A 52 0.76 9.14 6.18
N SER A 53 -0.20 9.64 6.96
CA SER A 53 -1.44 10.24 6.42
C SER A 53 -1.17 11.42 5.47
N GLU A 54 -0.09 12.16 5.68
CA GLU A 54 0.33 13.28 4.84
C GLU A 54 0.79 12.84 3.42
N GLN A 55 1.20 11.57 3.27
CA GLN A 55 1.68 10.99 2.00
C GLN A 55 0.63 10.07 1.36
N LEU A 56 -0.56 9.95 1.97
CA LEU A 56 -1.60 9.02 1.53
C LEU A 56 -2.08 9.30 0.12
N GLU A 57 -2.27 10.58 -0.24
CA GLU A 57 -2.78 10.96 -1.56
C GLU A 57 -1.80 10.54 -2.67
N ASP A 58 -0.51 10.87 -2.49
CA ASP A 58 0.55 10.48 -3.41
C ASP A 58 0.72 8.95 -3.49
N ALA A 59 0.65 8.27 -2.34
CA ALA A 59 0.71 6.81 -2.30
C ALA A 59 -0.44 6.16 -3.08
N ARG A 60 -1.67 6.68 -2.91
CA ARG A 60 -2.86 6.19 -3.63
C ARG A 60 -2.76 6.42 -5.14
N ALA A 61 -2.22 7.56 -5.56
CA ALA A 61 -2.01 7.84 -6.98
C ALA A 61 -1.05 6.82 -7.61
N LEU A 62 0.09 6.55 -6.96
CA LEU A 62 1.07 5.57 -7.43
C LEU A 62 0.51 4.14 -7.45
N VAL A 63 -0.26 3.77 -6.43
CA VAL A 63 -0.93 2.45 -6.37
C VAL A 63 -1.93 2.30 -7.51
N ALA A 64 -2.76 3.32 -7.77
CA ALA A 64 -3.73 3.29 -8.87
C ALA A 64 -3.06 3.19 -10.26
N ASP A 65 -1.95 3.91 -10.47
CA ASP A 65 -1.14 3.81 -11.68
C ASP A 65 -0.56 2.40 -11.87
N PHE A 66 -0.13 1.76 -10.78
CA PHE A 66 0.35 0.38 -10.82
C PHE A 66 -0.76 -0.61 -11.17
N GLU A 67 -1.92 -0.52 -10.51
CA GLU A 67 -3.05 -1.41 -10.75
C GLU A 67 -3.58 -1.28 -12.19
N SER A 68 -3.69 -0.05 -12.69
CA SER A 68 -4.11 0.21 -14.08
C SER A 68 -3.10 -0.29 -15.10
N GLY A 69 -1.80 -0.09 -14.88
CA GLY A 69 -0.74 -0.63 -15.72
C GLY A 69 -0.63 -2.16 -15.67
N ALA A 70 -0.95 -2.77 -14.52
CA ALA A 70 -1.03 -4.22 -14.37
C ALA A 70 -2.24 -4.81 -15.11
N ALA A 71 -3.38 -4.11 -15.10
CA ALA A 71 -4.57 -4.50 -15.84
C ALA A 71 -4.36 -4.41 -17.36
N ALA A 72 -3.71 -3.34 -17.85
CA ALA A 72 -3.48 -3.12 -19.27
C ALA A 72 -2.59 -4.21 -19.93
N ARG A 73 -1.66 -4.83 -19.18
CA ARG A 73 -0.79 -5.91 -19.70
C ARG A 73 -1.48 -7.28 -19.84
N LYS A 74 -2.70 -7.43 -19.32
CA LYS A 74 -3.48 -8.67 -19.38
C LYS A 74 -4.58 -8.64 -20.46
N SER A 75 -4.74 -7.53 -21.17
CA SER A 75 -5.66 -7.35 -22.29
C SER A 75 -4.95 -7.47 -23.64
#